data_AF-X0THJ0-F1
#
_entry.id   AF-X0THJ0-F1
#
_cell.length_a   1.000
_cell.length_b   1.000
_cell.length_c   1.000
_cell.angle_alpha   90.00
_cell.angle_beta   90.00
_cell.angle_gamma   90.00
#
_symmetry.space_group_name_H-M   'P 1'
#
loop_
_entity.id
_entity.type
_entity.pdbx_description
1 polymer ?
#
loop_
_entity_poly.entity_id
_entity_poly.type
_entity_poly.pdbx_seq_one_letter_code
_entity_poly.pdbx_strand_id
1 'polypeptide(L)'
;MGELIRLNASQPIVEADGTMAQAFRTWSISISDLQPIIGIGTPEGIIEAPQFTLYLDSTGTTGTIQYRKMLPEIGGDRLKGWVLL
;
A
#
# COMPACT_ATOMS: atom_id res chain seq x y z
N MET A 1 17.42 3.42 7.48
CA MET A 1 16.52 3.61 8.64
C MET A 1 15.20 4.10 8.06
N GLY A 2 14.11 3.34 8.19
CA GLY A 2 12.81 3.73 7.63
C GLY A 2 12.13 4.71 8.56
N GLU A 3 11.94 5.95 8.12
CA GLU A 3 11.19 6.96 8.87
C GLU A 3 9.77 7.06 8.27
N LEU A 4 8.75 6.94 9.13
CA LEU A 4 7.39 7.21 8.72
C LEU A 4 7.24 8.71 8.47
N ILE A 5 6.64 9.10 7.35
CA ILE A 5 6.29 10.50 7.11
C ILE A 5 5.26 10.91 8.17
N ARG A 6 5.62 11.88 9.01
CA ARG A 6 4.75 12.46 10.03
C ARG A 6 4.37 13.87 9.66
N LEU A 7 3.12 14.23 9.95
CA LEU A 7 2.69 15.61 9.85
C LEU A 7 3.40 16.46 10.90
N ASN A 8 3.88 17.63 10.49
CA ASN A 8 4.31 18.68 11.40
C ASN A 8 3.13 19.63 11.62
N ALA A 9 2.62 19.69 12.85
CA ALA A 9 1.45 20.49 13.20
C ALA A 9 1.65 22.01 12.96
N SER A 10 2.91 22.47 12.85
CA SER A 10 3.22 23.87 12.55
C SER A 10 3.23 24.18 11.05
N GLN A 11 3.07 23.19 10.17
CA GLN A 11 2.98 23.40 8.73
C GLN A 11 1.52 23.57 8.28
N PRO A 12 1.25 24.44 7.27
CA PRO A 12 -0.08 24.54 6.68
C PRO A 12 -0.57 23.19 6.12
N ILE A 13 -1.86 22.92 6.25
CA ILE A 13 -2.53 21.77 5.62
C ILE A 13 -2.98 22.13 4.19
N VAL A 14 -3.34 23.39 3.97
CA VAL A 14 -3.81 23.93 2.69
C VAL A 14 -2.95 25.13 2.27
N GLU A 15 -2.76 25.27 0.96
CA GLU A 15 -2.21 26.48 0.34
C GLU A 15 -3.28 27.59 0.29
N ALA A 16 -2.86 28.82 -0.04
CA ALA A 16 -3.77 29.97 -0.13
C ALA A 16 -4.88 29.82 -1.18
N ASP A 17 -4.67 28.97 -2.19
CA ASP A 17 -5.64 28.65 -3.24
C ASP A 17 -6.64 27.55 -2.84
N GLY A 18 -6.55 27.04 -1.61
CA GLY A 18 -7.40 25.98 -1.08
C GLY A 18 -6.98 24.57 -1.47
N THR A 19 -5.89 24.39 -2.23
CA THR A 19 -5.34 23.08 -2.53
C THR A 19 -4.54 22.52 -1.35
N MET A 20 -4.28 21.21 -1.33
CA MET A 20 -3.45 20.60 -0.28
C MET A 20 -2.02 21.11 -0.36
N ALA A 21 -1.49 21.54 0.79
CA ALA A 21 -0.09 21.88 0.93
C ALA A 21 0.80 20.66 0.65
N GLN A 22 2.02 20.88 0.14
CA GLN A 22 2.89 19.79 -0.33
C GLN A 22 3.13 18.71 0.75
N ALA A 23 3.40 19.11 1.99
CA ALA A 23 3.65 18.17 3.08
C ALA A 23 2.43 17.29 3.40
N PHE A 24 1.24 17.90 3.44
CA PHE A 24 -0.02 17.19 3.67
C PHE A 24 -0.35 16.26 2.51
N ARG A 25 -0.18 16.73 1.26
CA ARG A 25 -0.40 15.93 0.05
C ARG A 25 0.49 14.69 0.01
N THR A 26 1.79 14.83 0.27
CA THR A 26 2.72 13.71 0.31
C THR A 26 2.30 12.70 1.37
N TRP A 27 1.97 13.16 2.58
CA TRP A 27 1.49 12.30 3.65
C TRP A 27 0.18 11.57 3.27
N SER A 28 -0.79 12.26 2.67
CA SER A 28 -2.05 11.67 2.23
C SER A 28 -1.86 10.57 1.18
N ILE A 29 -0.95 10.76 0.23
CA ILE A 29 -0.59 9.72 -0.74
C ILE A 29 0.03 8.52 -0.02
N SER A 30 1.03 8.75 0.83
CA SER A 30 1.70 7.65 1.56
C SER A 30 0.77 6.85 2.46
N ILE A 31 -0.22 7.48 3.10
CA ILE A 31 -1.21 6.77 3.92
C ILE A 31 -2.25 6.06 3.05
N SER A 32 -2.61 6.63 1.89
CA SER A 32 -3.51 5.97 0.93
C SER A 32 -2.90 4.69 0.38
N ASP A 33 -1.58 4.67 0.15
CA ASP A 33 -0.84 3.48 -0.30
C ASP A 33 -0.80 2.35 0.74
N LEU A 34 -1.16 2.63 2.00
CA LEU A 34 -1.30 1.61 3.05
C LEU A 34 -2.65 0.87 2.99
N GLN A 35 -3.60 1.33 2.17
CA GLN A 35 -4.89 0.66 2.04
C GLN A 35 -4.70 -0.75 1.46
N PRO A 36 -5.36 -1.78 2.02
CA PRO A 36 -5.28 -3.12 1.49
C PRO A 36 -6.01 -3.21 0.14
N ILE A 37 -5.45 -4.00 -0.77
CA ILE A 37 -6.17 -4.47 -1.95
C ILE A 37 -7.13 -5.58 -1.51
N ILE A 38 -8.38 -5.53 -1.95
CA ILE A 38 -9.37 -6.59 -1.69
C ILE A 38 -9.68 -7.29 -3.01
N GLY A 39 -9.59 -8.61 -3.04
CA GLY A 39 -9.89 -9.38 -4.24
C GLY A 39 -10.36 -10.80 -3.93
N ILE A 40 -10.29 -11.67 -4.94
CA ILE A 40 -10.72 -13.06 -4.88
C ILE A 40 -9.54 -13.95 -5.28
N GLY A 41 -9.19 -14.91 -4.42
CA GLY A 41 -8.11 -15.86 -4.63
C GLY A 41 -6.71 -15.28 -4.41
N THR A 42 -5.71 -15.90 -5.04
CA THR A 42 -4.31 -15.51 -4.89
C THR A 42 -3.96 -14.29 -5.76
N PRO A 43 -3.21 -13.31 -5.23
CA PRO A 43 -2.70 -12.18 -6.03
C PRO A 43 -1.45 -12.55 -6.86
N GLU A 44 -0.79 -13.67 -6.59
CA GLU A 44 0.45 -14.10 -7.25
C GLU A 44 0.23 -14.32 -8.75
N GLY A 45 0.99 -13.60 -9.59
CA GLY A 45 0.87 -13.68 -11.05
C GLY A 45 -0.33 -12.92 -11.63
N ILE A 46 -1.11 -12.21 -10.81
CA ILE A 46 -2.32 -11.49 -11.24
C ILE A 46 -2.22 -10.00 -10.93
N ILE A 47 -1.77 -9.65 -9.71
CA ILE A 47 -1.74 -8.26 -9.22
C ILE A 47 -0.30 -7.76 -9.14
N GLU A 48 -0.01 -6.67 -9.86
CA GLU A 48 1.19 -5.86 -9.64
C GLU A 48 0.93 -4.90 -8.48
N ALA A 49 1.84 -4.84 -7.50
CA ALA A 49 1.77 -3.88 -6.41
C ALA A 49 3.17 -3.55 -5.86
N PRO A 50 3.36 -2.38 -5.23
CA PRO A 50 4.58 -2.06 -4.49
C PRO A 50 4.92 -3.08 -3.40
N GLN A 51 6.20 -3.12 -3.00
CA GLN A 51 6.62 -3.92 -1.87
C GLN A 51 5.87 -3.48 -0.60
N PHE A 52 5.51 -4.47 0.22
CA PHE A 52 4.76 -4.42 1.46
C PHE A 52 3.26 -4.10 1.34
N THR A 53 2.71 -4.02 0.12
CA THR A 53 1.27 -3.96 -0.08
C THR A 53 0.57 -5.17 0.55
N LEU A 54 -0.53 -4.90 1.26
CA LEU A 54 -1.43 -5.90 1.82
C LEU A 54 -2.51 -6.24 0.80
N TYR A 55 -2.80 -7.53 0.64
CA TYR A 55 -3.93 -8.03 -0.13
C TYR A 55 -4.79 -8.95 0.75
N LEU A 56 -6.11 -8.79 0.68
CA LEU A 56 -7.09 -9.58 1.41
C LEU A 56 -7.95 -10.36 0.40
N ASP A 57 -7.93 -11.68 0.50
CA ASP A 57 -8.84 -12.53 -0.28
C ASP A 57 -10.19 -12.62 0.45
N SER A 58 -11.22 -12.06 -0.18
CA SER A 58 -12.59 -11.99 0.31
C SER A 58 -13.35 -13.31 0.27
N THR A 59 -12.81 -14.33 -0.41
CA THR A 59 -13.43 -15.66 -0.54
C THR A 59 -12.83 -16.72 0.37
N GLY A 60 -11.88 -16.35 1.23
CA GLY A 60 -11.33 -17.23 2.26
C GLY A 60 -12.41 -17.73 3.21
N THR A 61 -12.92 -18.95 2.98
CA THR A 61 -13.99 -19.54 3.80
C THR A 61 -13.53 -20.01 5.18
N THR A 62 -12.20 -20.15 5.38
CA THR A 62 -11.61 -20.60 6.64
C THR A 62 -10.45 -19.68 7.02
N GLY A 63 -10.77 -18.57 7.68
CA GLY A 63 -9.83 -17.51 8.03
C GLY A 63 -9.69 -16.46 6.93
N THR A 64 -9.42 -15.22 7.33
CA THR A 64 -9.07 -14.15 6.39
C THR A 64 -7.71 -14.49 5.79
N ILE A 65 -7.69 -14.87 4.51
CA ILE A 65 -6.44 -15.16 3.79
C ILE A 65 -5.78 -13.82 3.45
N GLN A 66 -4.63 -13.55 4.08
CA GLN A 66 -3.90 -12.30 3.89
C GLN A 66 -2.61 -12.58 3.11
N TYR A 67 -2.35 -11.79 2.09
CA TYR A 67 -1.09 -11.83 1.35
C TYR A 67 -0.33 -10.52 1.54
N ARG A 68 0.99 -10.61 1.59
CA ARG A 68 1.91 -9.46 1.64
C ARG A 68 2.89 -9.53 0.49
N LYS A 69 3.03 -8.44 -0.27
CA LYS A 69 4.06 -8.32 -1.29
C LYS A 69 5.44 -8.18 -0.63
N MET A 70 6.22 -9.25 -0.51
CA MET A 70 7.50 -9.20 0.22
C MET A 70 8.69 -8.87 -0.68
N LEU A 71 8.57 -9.08 -1.99
CA LEU A 71 9.60 -8.75 -2.97
C LEU A 71 9.00 -7.83 -4.04
N PRO A 72 9.78 -6.85 -4.56
CA PRO A 72 9.31 -5.98 -5.64
C PRO A 72 9.09 -6.75 -6.96
N GLU A 73 9.85 -7.83 -7.17
CA GLU A 73 9.74 -8.73 -8.31
C GLU A 73 10.41 -10.08 -8.01
N ILE A 74 10.13 -11.10 -8.81
CA ILE A 74 10.91 -12.35 -8.86
C ILE A 74 11.34 -12.59 -10.31
N GLY A 75 12.65 -12.53 -10.56
CA GLY A 75 13.21 -12.78 -11.89
C GLY A 75 12.74 -11.79 -12.97
N GLY A 76 12.54 -10.52 -12.61
CA GLY A 76 12.01 -9.48 -13.51
C GLY A 76 10.48 -9.38 -13.54
N ASP A 77 9.76 -10.30 -12.90
CA ASP A 77 8.29 -10.32 -12.90
C ASP A 77 7.72 -9.61 -11.67
N ARG A 78 7.13 -8.44 -11.91
CA ARG A 78 6.51 -7.57 -10.88
C ARG A 78 5.17 -8.09 -10.37
N LEU A 79 4.58 -9.11 -11.00
CA LEU A 79 3.38 -9.80 -10.50
C LEU A 79 3.69 -10.81 -9.39
N LYS A 80 4.99 -11.09 -9.16
CA LYS A 80 5.45 -12.14 -8.22
C LYS A 80 6.05 -11.63 -6.93
N GLY A 81 6.13 -12.49 -5.92
CA GLY A 81 6.72 -12.15 -4.63
C GLY A 81 5.70 -11.85 -3.54
N TRP A 82 4.48 -12.37 -3.68
CA TRP A 82 3.48 -12.38 -2.63
C TRP A 82 3.74 -13.54 -1.67
N VAL A 83 3.51 -13.29 -0.38
CA VAL A 83 3.66 -14.28 0.70
C VAL A 83 2.34 -14.33 1.45
N LEU A 84 1.80 -15.54 1.64
CA LEU A 84 0.64 -15.79 2.49
C LEU A 84 1.02 -15.64 3.97
N LEU A 85 0.20 -14.95 4.76
CA LEU A 85 0.38 -14.69 6.19
C LEU A 85 -0.72 -15.34 7.04
#